data_AF-A0A654FW56-F1
#
_entry.id   AF-A0A654FW56-F1
#
_cell.length_a   1.000
_cell.length_b   1.000
_cell.length_c   1.000
_cell.angle_alpha   90.00
_cell.angle_beta   90.00
_cell.angle_gamma   90.00
#
_symmetry.space_group_name_H-M   'P 1'
#
loop_
_entity.id
_entity.type
_entity.pdbx_description
1 polymer ?
#
loop_
_entity_poly.entity_id
_entity_poly.type
_entity_poly.pdbx_seq_one_letter_code
_entity_poly.pdbx_strand_id
1 'polypeptide(L)'
;MARASASASLIDGKIYVFGGCPEDADSSNWAEVFDPVYQTWGIFNTPKMAHSINQSVVIEEKKVYAVDEEDQSFSFLPSEGRIWKSGKKDSKVGSRHDWCVIGKLLYCRGTRGRILWCQPDELDWKEIFRRTSDKRPSKTNVKYDIRKISSNSAGNIVIFGNAHIGDPECVELWSAEISMERREGGEIWGKIEWSNVVFKLDPLSNSYSVDVLFSASVHL
;
A
#
# COMPACT_ATOMS: atom_id res chain seq x y z
N MET A 1 16.17 -16.51 3.12
CA MET A 1 16.48 -15.90 4.45
C MET A 1 15.17 -15.60 5.17
N ALA A 2 15.12 -15.56 6.50
CA ALA A 2 13.90 -15.08 7.18
C ALA A 2 13.76 -13.57 6.95
N ARG A 3 12.56 -13.12 6.56
CA ARG A 3 12.24 -11.72 6.26
C ARG A 3 10.87 -11.34 6.81
N ALA A 4 10.69 -10.08 7.21
CA ALA A 4 9.44 -9.53 7.71
C ALA A 4 9.11 -8.23 6.96
N SER A 5 7.82 -7.94 6.76
CA SER A 5 7.37 -6.75 6.01
C SER A 5 7.85 -6.68 4.56
N ALA A 6 8.26 -7.81 3.98
CA ALA A 6 8.63 -7.89 2.57
C ALA A 6 7.41 -7.67 1.67
N SER A 7 7.63 -7.05 0.52
CA SER A 7 6.60 -6.91 -0.51
C SER A 7 6.74 -8.03 -1.55
N ALA A 8 5.61 -8.60 -1.97
CA ALA A 8 5.56 -9.67 -2.94
C ALA A 8 4.70 -9.26 -4.15
N SER A 9 5.13 -9.63 -5.36
CA SER A 9 4.38 -9.32 -6.58
C SER A 9 4.51 -10.41 -7.63
N LEU A 10 3.43 -10.67 -8.35
CA LEU A 10 3.39 -11.61 -9.47
C LEU A 10 3.80 -10.87 -10.76
N ILE A 11 4.84 -11.35 -11.42
CA ILE A 11 5.35 -10.77 -12.68
C ILE A 11 5.73 -11.92 -13.60
N ASP A 12 5.19 -11.93 -14.82
CA ASP A 12 5.42 -12.97 -15.83
C ASP A 12 5.30 -14.41 -15.27
N GLY A 13 4.31 -14.62 -14.39
CA GLY A 13 4.02 -15.92 -13.78
C GLY A 13 4.96 -16.34 -12.62
N LYS A 14 5.89 -15.48 -12.20
CA LYS A 14 6.78 -15.72 -11.06
C LYS A 14 6.48 -14.74 -9.92
N ILE A 15 6.68 -15.17 -8.68
CA ILE A 15 6.48 -14.33 -7.50
C ILE A 15 7.83 -13.73 -7.11
N TYR A 16 7.96 -12.42 -7.23
CA TYR A 16 9.12 -11.69 -6.78
C TYR A 16 8.88 -11.15 -5.38
N VAL A 17 9.84 -11.34 -4.48
CA VAL A 17 9.78 -10.87 -3.10
C VAL A 17 10.95 -9.91 -2.86
N PHE A 18 10.64 -8.70 -2.38
CA PHE A 18 11.60 -7.61 -2.20
C PHE A 18 11.60 -7.11 -0.75
N GLY A 19 12.79 -6.82 -0.22
CA GLY A 19 12.98 -6.16 1.08
C GLY A 19 12.68 -7.05 2.29
N GLY A 20 12.59 -6.43 3.46
CA GLY A 20 12.25 -7.12 4.71
C GLY A 20 13.37 -7.98 5.32
N CYS A 21 14.60 -7.85 4.81
CA CYS A 21 15.77 -8.48 5.44
C CYS A 21 16.29 -7.63 6.62
N PRO A 22 16.98 -8.24 7.60
CA PRO A 22 17.70 -7.51 8.65
C PRO A 22 18.72 -6.50 8.05
N GLU A 23 19.02 -5.43 8.79
CA GLU A 23 19.97 -4.38 8.37
C GLU A 23 21.37 -4.92 8.00
N ASP A 24 21.83 -5.94 8.71
CA ASP A 24 23.12 -6.60 8.50
C ASP A 24 23.11 -7.60 7.32
N ALA A 25 22.00 -7.75 6.60
CA ALA A 25 21.93 -8.59 5.41
C ALA A 25 22.62 -7.92 4.21
N ASP A 26 23.42 -8.69 3.47
CA ASP A 26 23.98 -8.22 2.21
C ASP A 26 22.85 -7.80 1.25
N SER A 27 22.96 -6.57 0.75
CA SER A 27 22.07 -5.97 -0.25
C SER A 27 21.84 -6.83 -1.49
N SER A 28 22.74 -7.76 -1.80
CA SER A 28 22.59 -8.73 -2.90
C SER A 28 21.46 -9.75 -2.66
N ASN A 29 21.01 -9.93 -1.40
CA ASN A 29 19.98 -10.88 -0.98
C ASN A 29 18.61 -10.24 -0.72
N TRP A 30 18.43 -8.97 -1.11
CA TRP A 30 17.19 -8.24 -0.86
C TRP A 30 16.04 -8.65 -1.77
N ALA A 31 16.30 -9.49 -2.77
CA ALA A 31 15.25 -10.05 -3.59
C ALA A 31 15.43 -11.55 -3.86
N GLU A 32 14.31 -12.26 -3.81
CA GLU A 32 14.21 -13.67 -4.17
C GLU A 32 13.03 -13.83 -5.13
N VAL A 33 13.14 -14.79 -6.05
CA VAL A 33 12.08 -15.11 -7.00
C VAL A 33 11.63 -16.54 -6.79
N PHE A 34 10.32 -16.72 -6.61
CA PHE A 34 9.70 -18.03 -6.55
C PHE A 34 9.05 -18.35 -7.90
N ASP A 35 9.43 -19.50 -8.46
CA ASP A 35 8.79 -20.07 -9.63
C ASP A 35 7.73 -21.08 -9.19
N PRO A 36 6.42 -20.79 -9.35
CA PRO A 36 5.36 -21.70 -8.93
C PRO A 36 5.26 -22.96 -9.80
N VAL A 37 5.80 -22.94 -11.03
CA VAL A 37 5.80 -24.10 -11.94
C VAL A 37 6.79 -25.15 -11.46
N TYR A 38 8.01 -24.72 -11.12
CA TYR A 38 9.05 -25.63 -10.63
C TYR A 38 9.10 -25.74 -9.10
N GLN A 39 8.33 -24.91 -8.39
CA GLN A 39 8.33 -24.81 -6.93
C GLN A 39 9.72 -24.50 -6.34
N THR A 40 10.51 -23.72 -7.06
CA THR A 40 11.89 -23.39 -6.68
C THR A 40 12.03 -21.92 -6.37
N TRP A 41 12.85 -21.62 -5.37
CA TRP A 41 13.37 -20.28 -5.10
C TRP A 41 14.68 -20.06 -5.86
N GLY A 42 14.80 -18.91 -6.51
CA GLY A 42 16.01 -18.42 -7.14
C GLY A 42 16.46 -17.11 -6.50
N ILE A 43 17.78 -16.90 -6.45
CA ILE A 43 18.36 -15.62 -6.00
C ILE A 43 18.16 -14.59 -7.11
N PHE A 44 17.62 -13.43 -6.73
CA PHE A 44 17.49 -12.29 -7.62
C PHE A 44 18.47 -11.19 -7.19
N ASN A 45 19.66 -11.19 -7.79
CA ASN A 45 20.68 -10.19 -7.49
C ASN A 45 20.14 -8.77 -7.74
N THR A 46 19.93 -8.05 -6.67
CA THR A 46 19.73 -6.60 -6.68
C THR A 46 21.09 -5.91 -6.79
N PRO A 47 21.15 -4.72 -7.42
CA PRO A 47 22.33 -3.89 -7.34
C PRO A 47 22.60 -3.56 -5.87
N LYS A 48 23.85 -3.24 -5.57
CA LYS A 48 24.26 -2.82 -4.23
C LYS A 48 23.55 -1.50 -3.90
N MET A 49 22.40 -1.57 -3.24
CA MET A 49 21.67 -0.38 -2.80
C MET A 49 22.13 -0.03 -1.39
N ALA A 50 22.07 1.26 -1.06
CA ALA A 50 22.60 1.79 0.19
C ALA A 50 21.73 1.44 1.39
N HIS A 51 20.42 1.27 1.18
CA HIS A 51 19.41 1.09 2.22
C HIS A 51 18.42 -0.01 1.83
N SER A 52 17.79 -0.62 2.84
CA SER A 52 16.82 -1.70 2.65
C SER A 52 15.59 -1.20 1.91
N ILE A 53 14.97 -2.06 1.10
CA ILE A 53 13.68 -1.75 0.47
C ILE A 53 12.60 -1.71 1.56
N ASN A 54 12.01 -0.53 1.74
CA ASN A 54 10.93 -0.27 2.67
C ASN A 54 9.58 -0.74 2.10
N GLN A 55 9.29 -0.37 0.84
CA GLN A 55 8.04 -0.72 0.16
C GLN A 55 8.28 -0.95 -1.34
N SER A 56 7.51 -1.85 -1.93
CA SER A 56 7.49 -2.02 -3.39
C SER A 56 6.12 -2.41 -3.90
N VAL A 57 5.85 -2.07 -5.15
CA VAL A 57 4.62 -2.35 -5.88
C VAL A 57 4.94 -2.70 -7.34
N VAL A 58 4.01 -3.35 -8.02
CA VAL A 58 4.10 -3.59 -9.46
C VAL A 58 3.07 -2.74 -10.20
N ILE A 59 3.56 -2.01 -11.20
CA ILE A 59 2.78 -1.16 -12.09
C ILE A 59 2.63 -1.88 -13.43
N GLU A 60 1.40 -1.91 -13.95
CA GLU A 60 1.06 -2.55 -15.23
C GLU A 60 1.51 -4.02 -15.33
N GLU A 61 1.51 -4.75 -14.20
CA GLU A 61 1.91 -6.17 -14.11
C GLU A 61 3.33 -6.48 -14.61
N LYS A 62 4.17 -5.45 -14.74
CA LYS A 62 5.48 -5.56 -15.40
C LYS A 62 6.57 -4.82 -14.65
N LYS A 63 6.36 -3.55 -14.36
CA LYS A 63 7.39 -2.67 -13.78
C LYS A 63 7.29 -2.69 -12.27
N VAL A 64 8.34 -3.18 -11.60
CA VAL A 64 8.50 -3.01 -10.15
C VAL A 64 8.90 -1.57 -9.87
N TYR A 65 8.23 -0.98 -8.90
CA TYR A 65 8.59 0.30 -8.33
C TYR A 65 8.80 0.12 -6.83
N ALA A 66 9.92 0.59 -6.30
CA ALA A 66 10.30 0.41 -4.90
C ALA A 66 10.85 1.70 -4.32
N VAL A 67 10.79 1.83 -3.00
CA VAL A 67 11.50 2.85 -2.22
C VAL A 67 12.30 2.21 -1.12
N ASP A 68 13.46 2.80 -0.84
CA ASP A 68 14.25 2.44 0.33
C ASP A 68 13.80 3.20 1.59
N GLU A 69 14.48 2.95 2.72
CA GLU A 69 14.22 3.59 4.01
C GLU A 69 14.48 5.09 4.04
N GLU A 70 15.23 5.61 3.07
CA GLU A 70 15.49 7.04 2.87
C GLU A 70 14.50 7.66 1.88
N ASP A 71 13.45 6.94 1.47
CA ASP A 71 12.48 7.36 0.46
C ASP A 71 13.10 7.63 -0.94
N GLN A 72 14.28 7.06 -1.24
CA GLN A 72 14.83 7.05 -2.59
C GLN A 72 14.09 6.00 -3.40
N SER A 73 13.56 6.40 -4.57
CA SER A 73 12.87 5.46 -5.43
C SER A 73 13.76 4.74 -6.41
N PHE A 74 13.33 3.54 -6.76
CA PHE A 74 13.97 2.66 -7.73
C PHE A 74 12.90 1.99 -8.58
N SER A 75 13.23 1.73 -9.84
CA SER A 75 12.37 0.95 -10.71
C SER A 75 13.12 -0.14 -11.43
N PHE A 76 12.43 -1.24 -11.66
CA PHE A 76 12.97 -2.42 -12.31
C PHE A 76 11.91 -2.96 -13.28
N LEU A 77 12.35 -3.34 -14.48
CA LEU A 77 11.50 -3.95 -15.49
C LEU A 77 12.18 -5.25 -15.95
N PRO A 78 11.63 -6.44 -15.65
CA PRO A 78 12.28 -7.72 -15.99
C PRO A 78 12.64 -7.86 -17.47
N SER A 79 11.81 -7.31 -18.36
CA SER A 79 12.04 -7.35 -19.80
C SER A 79 13.23 -6.52 -20.27
N GLU A 80 13.69 -5.54 -19.49
CA GLU A 80 14.90 -4.74 -19.78
C GLU A 80 16.16 -5.35 -19.14
N GLY A 81 16.07 -6.57 -18.61
CA GLY A 81 17.14 -7.23 -17.86
C GLY A 81 17.14 -6.87 -16.38
N ARG A 82 18.11 -7.39 -15.62
CA ARG A 82 18.22 -7.22 -14.15
C ARG A 82 18.81 -5.86 -13.74
N ILE A 83 18.38 -4.78 -14.39
CA ILE A 83 18.90 -3.43 -14.17
C ILE A 83 17.86 -2.61 -13.40
N TRP A 84 18.27 -2.06 -12.27
CA TRP A 84 17.46 -1.09 -11.54
C TRP A 84 17.83 0.33 -11.97
N LYS A 85 16.82 1.17 -12.16
CA LYS A 85 16.96 2.59 -12.43
C LYS A 85 16.65 3.36 -11.15
N SER A 86 17.59 4.18 -10.71
CA SER A 86 17.35 5.13 -9.61
C SER A 86 16.42 6.24 -10.10
N GLY A 87 15.42 6.56 -9.28
CA GLY A 87 14.43 7.59 -9.53
C GLY A 87 14.63 8.81 -8.64
N LYS A 88 13.53 9.44 -8.22
CA LYS A 88 13.54 10.60 -7.33
C LYS A 88 13.49 10.18 -5.87
N LYS A 89 14.07 11.01 -4.99
CA LYS A 89 13.86 10.93 -3.55
C LYS A 89 12.57 11.68 -3.18
N ASP A 90 11.67 11.07 -2.41
CA ASP A 90 10.55 11.83 -1.83
C ASP A 90 11.11 12.83 -0.81
N SER A 91 10.93 14.13 -1.08
CA SER A 91 11.40 15.20 -0.21
C SER A 91 10.32 15.72 0.73
N LYS A 92 9.07 15.23 0.60
CA LYS A 92 7.94 15.72 1.39
C LYS A 92 7.84 14.98 2.72
N VAL A 93 7.86 15.74 3.80
CA VAL A 93 7.67 15.22 5.16
C VAL A 93 6.36 14.44 5.31
N GLY A 94 6.44 13.34 6.04
CA GLY A 94 5.30 12.55 6.51
C GLY A 94 5.35 11.12 6.00
N SER A 95 4.74 10.21 6.74
CA SER A 95 4.69 8.80 6.38
C SER A 95 3.88 8.53 5.10
N ARG A 96 4.37 7.58 4.29
CA ARG A 96 3.71 7.00 3.12
C ARG A 96 3.70 5.48 3.34
N HIS A 97 2.64 4.96 3.91
CA HIS A 97 2.52 3.51 4.15
C HIS A 97 1.48 2.88 3.25
N ASP A 98 1.65 1.57 3.04
CA ASP A 98 0.71 0.70 2.35
C ASP A 98 0.44 1.20 0.92
N TRP A 99 1.49 1.21 0.10
CA TRP A 99 1.36 1.60 -1.30
C TRP A 99 0.43 0.65 -2.04
N CYS A 100 -0.46 1.24 -2.83
CA CYS A 100 -1.38 0.55 -3.72
C CYS A 100 -1.30 1.18 -5.11
N VAL A 101 -1.33 0.35 -6.15
CA VAL A 101 -1.36 0.81 -7.53
C VAL A 101 -2.78 0.68 -8.05
N ILE A 102 -3.31 1.76 -8.62
CA ILE A 102 -4.60 1.75 -9.31
C ILE A 102 -4.42 2.41 -10.66
N GLY A 103 -4.63 1.63 -11.72
CA GLY A 103 -4.21 2.01 -13.07
C GLY A 103 -2.70 2.19 -13.13
N LYS A 104 -2.24 3.44 -13.29
CA LYS A 104 -0.82 3.81 -13.37
C LYS A 104 -0.36 4.74 -12.24
N LEU A 105 -1.23 4.99 -11.26
CA LEU A 105 -0.98 5.93 -10.19
C LEU A 105 -0.65 5.19 -8.90
N LEU A 106 0.25 5.77 -8.11
CA LEU A 106 0.50 5.33 -6.75
C LEU A 106 -0.52 5.97 -5.82
N TYR A 107 -1.03 5.17 -4.92
CA TYR A 107 -1.83 5.58 -3.78
C TYR A 107 -1.15 5.11 -2.51
N CYS A 108 -1.29 5.88 -1.44
CA CYS A 108 -0.85 5.45 -0.13
C CYS A 108 -1.71 6.06 0.97
N ARG A 109 -1.50 5.53 2.17
CA ARG A 109 -2.06 6.08 3.39
C ARG A 109 -1.25 7.28 3.86
N GLY A 110 -1.93 8.41 4.02
CA GLY A 110 -1.39 9.61 4.65
C GLY A 110 -1.74 9.70 6.13
N THR A 111 -1.12 10.65 6.82
CA THR A 111 -1.43 10.93 8.23
C THR A 111 -2.88 11.43 8.40
N ARG A 112 -3.48 11.16 9.56
CA ARG A 112 -4.84 11.61 9.94
C ARG A 112 -5.96 11.07 9.03
N GLY A 113 -5.81 9.84 8.53
CA GLY A 113 -6.85 9.17 7.73
C GLY A 113 -7.00 9.74 6.31
N ARG A 114 -5.96 10.40 5.81
CA ARG A 114 -5.90 10.90 4.43
C ARG A 114 -5.46 9.80 3.48
N ILE A 115 -5.89 9.93 2.23
CA ILE A 115 -5.41 9.11 1.12
C ILE A 115 -4.67 10.04 0.18
N LEU A 116 -3.43 9.66 -0.14
CA LEU A 116 -2.57 10.43 -1.03
C LEU A 116 -2.39 9.67 -2.34
N TRP A 117 -2.16 10.40 -3.42
CA TRP A 117 -1.85 9.87 -4.73
C TRP A 117 -0.71 10.63 -5.41
N CYS A 118 0.05 9.98 -6.28
CA CYS A 118 1.04 10.63 -7.13
C CYS A 118 1.31 9.84 -8.42
N GLN A 119 2.00 10.50 -9.36
CA GLN A 119 2.69 9.81 -10.44
C GLN A 119 3.98 9.17 -9.89
N PRO A 120 4.27 7.89 -10.19
CA PRO A 120 5.45 7.20 -9.68
C PRO A 120 6.75 7.98 -9.91
N ASP A 121 6.98 8.45 -11.14
CA ASP A 121 8.22 9.15 -11.51
C ASP A 121 8.32 10.60 -10.98
N GLU A 122 7.24 11.12 -10.38
CA GLU A 122 7.21 12.47 -9.80
C GLU A 122 7.32 12.47 -8.28
N LEU A 123 6.69 11.51 -7.60
CA LEU A 123 6.51 11.47 -6.14
C LEU A 123 5.91 12.77 -5.56
N ASP A 124 5.20 13.54 -6.38
CA ASP A 124 4.47 14.73 -5.95
C ASP A 124 3.12 14.33 -5.34
N TRP A 125 3.14 13.92 -4.06
CA TRP A 125 1.95 13.47 -3.35
C TRP A 125 0.89 14.55 -3.20
N LYS A 126 -0.34 14.22 -3.60
CA LYS A 126 -1.56 15.06 -3.53
C LYS A 126 -2.64 14.31 -2.79
N GLU A 127 -3.50 15.04 -2.07
CA GLU A 127 -4.63 14.44 -1.36
C GLU A 127 -5.79 14.15 -2.33
N ILE A 128 -6.51 13.04 -2.10
CA ILE A 128 -7.79 12.80 -2.78
C ILE A 128 -8.84 13.72 -2.17
N PHE A 129 -9.48 14.56 -3.00
CA PHE A 129 -10.56 15.42 -2.53
C PHE A 129 -11.83 14.60 -2.29
N ARG A 130 -12.38 14.67 -1.08
CA ARG A 130 -13.61 13.95 -0.74
C ARG A 130 -14.81 14.79 -1.12
N ARG A 131 -15.67 14.26 -2.01
CA ARG A 131 -16.96 14.86 -2.33
C ARG A 131 -17.89 14.66 -1.12
N THR A 132 -17.97 15.65 -0.23
CA THR A 132 -18.79 15.56 0.99
C THR A 132 -20.28 15.74 0.63
N SER A 133 -21.11 14.73 0.93
CA SER A 133 -22.56 14.92 1.11
C SER A 133 -23.00 14.87 2.57
N ASP A 134 -22.22 14.25 3.46
CA ASP A 134 -22.66 14.10 4.85
C ASP A 134 -21.82 14.94 5.82
N LYS A 135 -22.49 15.96 6.37
CA LYS A 135 -22.10 16.56 7.64
C LYS A 135 -21.90 15.42 8.64
N ARG A 136 -20.67 15.22 9.13
CA ARG A 136 -20.43 14.33 10.28
C ARG A 136 -21.33 14.77 11.43
N PRO A 137 -22.17 13.89 12.02
CA PRO A 137 -22.79 14.17 13.29
C PRO A 137 -21.71 14.34 14.37
N SER A 138 -22.08 15.12 15.36
CA SER A 138 -21.28 15.70 16.42
C SER A 138 -20.92 14.72 17.55
N LYS A 139 -19.94 15.12 18.40
CA LYS A 139 -19.82 14.78 19.83
C LYS A 139 -19.60 13.31 20.25
N THR A 140 -18.85 12.52 19.50
CA THR A 140 -18.33 11.22 20.01
C THR A 140 -16.83 11.12 19.80
N ASN A 141 -16.07 10.70 20.83
CA ASN A 141 -14.61 10.50 20.83
C ASN A 141 -14.17 9.33 19.91
N VAL A 142 -14.67 9.24 18.68
CA VAL A 142 -14.35 8.14 17.77
C VAL A 142 -13.10 8.49 16.98
N LYS A 143 -12.02 7.74 17.22
CA LYS A 143 -10.77 7.86 16.49
C LYS A 143 -10.79 6.87 15.32
N TYR A 144 -10.65 7.38 14.10
CA TYR A 144 -10.54 6.59 12.88
C TYR A 144 -9.08 6.51 12.42
N ASP A 145 -8.60 5.30 12.16
CA ASP A 145 -7.27 5.07 11.60
C ASP A 145 -7.38 4.06 10.44
N ILE A 146 -7.03 4.50 9.23
CA ILE A 146 -6.93 3.60 8.08
C ILE A 146 -5.79 2.61 8.37
N ARG A 147 -5.97 1.32 8.12
CA ARG A 147 -4.94 0.29 8.29
C ARG A 147 -4.51 -0.32 6.99
N LYS A 148 -5.42 -0.41 6.02
CA LYS A 148 -5.11 -0.91 4.68
C LYS A 148 -5.82 -0.11 3.59
N ILE A 149 -5.14 0.09 2.48
CA ILE A 149 -5.65 0.52 1.20
C ILE A 149 -5.42 -0.59 0.18
N SER A 150 -6.43 -0.84 -0.63
CA SER A 150 -6.40 -1.82 -1.70
C SER A 150 -7.30 -1.33 -2.83
N SER A 151 -7.42 -2.13 -3.88
CA SER A 151 -8.34 -1.85 -4.98
C SER A 151 -9.22 -3.06 -5.26
N ASN A 152 -10.40 -2.79 -5.80
CA ASN A 152 -11.26 -3.84 -6.35
C ASN A 152 -11.12 -3.91 -7.88
N SER A 153 -11.77 -4.89 -8.48
CA SER A 153 -11.76 -5.09 -9.93
C SER A 153 -12.37 -3.94 -10.75
N ALA A 154 -13.15 -3.06 -10.12
CA ALA A 154 -13.70 -1.86 -10.78
C ALA A 154 -12.69 -0.69 -10.81
N GLY A 155 -11.51 -0.86 -10.19
CA GLY A 155 -10.54 0.22 -10.02
C GLY A 155 -10.90 1.22 -8.92
N ASN A 156 -11.85 0.88 -8.06
CA ASN A 156 -12.18 1.69 -6.88
C ASN A 156 -11.18 1.40 -5.77
N ILE A 157 -10.91 2.42 -4.94
CA ILE A 157 -10.16 2.25 -3.72
C ILE A 157 -11.04 1.54 -2.70
N VAL A 158 -10.51 0.51 -2.05
CA VAL A 158 -11.10 -0.11 -0.88
C VAL A 158 -10.18 0.13 0.31
N ILE A 159 -10.68 0.85 1.31
CA ILE A 159 -9.97 1.07 2.57
C ILE A 159 -10.53 0.21 3.68
N PHE A 160 -9.67 -0.19 4.60
CA PHE A 160 -10.01 -0.82 5.86
C PHE A 160 -9.41 0.02 6.98
N GLY A 161 -10.17 0.27 8.04
CA GLY A 161 -9.69 1.05 9.18
C GLY A 161 -10.28 0.57 10.49
N ASN A 162 -9.61 0.94 11.58
CA ASN A 162 -10.13 0.77 12.92
C ASN A 162 -10.92 2.01 13.32
N ALA A 163 -12.05 1.80 13.98
CA ALA A 163 -12.81 2.80 14.71
C ALA A 163 -12.79 2.42 16.19
N HIS A 164 -12.22 3.30 17.02
CA HIS A 164 -12.22 3.15 18.47
C HIS A 164 -13.45 3.84 19.04
N ILE A 165 -14.32 3.08 19.71
CA ILE A 165 -15.63 3.56 20.17
C ILE A 165 -15.77 3.36 21.68
N GLY A 166 -16.18 4.42 22.37
CA GLY A 166 -16.70 4.35 23.75
C GLY A 166 -15.68 3.99 24.83
N ASP A 167 -16.21 3.71 26.01
CA ASP A 167 -15.51 3.19 27.19
C ASP A 167 -16.37 2.04 27.78
N PRO A 168 -15.88 0.79 27.90
CA PRO A 168 -14.55 0.32 27.51
C PRO A 168 -14.35 0.38 25.99
N GLU A 169 -13.11 0.62 25.54
CA GLU A 169 -12.78 0.78 24.12
C GLU A 169 -13.16 -0.49 23.33
N CYS A 170 -14.15 -0.36 22.45
CA CYS A 170 -14.45 -1.35 21.42
C CYS A 170 -13.72 -0.98 20.13
N VAL A 171 -13.13 -1.97 19.46
CA VAL A 171 -12.49 -1.78 18.15
C VAL A 171 -13.38 -2.37 17.08
N GLU A 172 -13.89 -1.51 16.20
CA GLU A 172 -14.59 -1.93 15.00
C GLU A 172 -13.68 -1.80 13.78
N LEU A 173 -13.54 -2.89 13.02
CA LEU A 173 -12.99 -2.83 11.67
C LEU A 173 -14.11 -2.36 10.74
N TRP A 174 -13.92 -1.21 10.11
CA TRP A 174 -14.80 -0.70 9.06
C TRP A 174 -14.10 -0.76 7.71
N SER A 175 -14.90 -0.80 6.66
CA SER A 175 -14.43 -0.71 5.29
C SER A 175 -15.24 0.32 4.53
N ALA A 176 -14.60 0.96 3.55
CA ALA A 176 -15.27 1.82 2.59
C ALA A 176 -14.73 1.60 1.19
N GLU A 177 -15.65 1.63 0.22
CA GLU A 177 -15.37 1.64 -1.20
C GLU A 177 -15.48 3.09 -1.71
N ILE A 178 -14.45 3.55 -2.40
CA ILE A 178 -14.31 4.91 -2.89
C ILE A 178 -14.05 4.86 -4.39
N SER A 179 -15.02 5.31 -5.18
CA SER A 179 -14.83 5.54 -6.61
C SER A 179 -14.04 6.83 -6.82
N MET A 180 -13.30 6.89 -7.94
CA MET A 180 -12.45 8.03 -8.27
C MET A 180 -12.86 8.68 -9.58
N GLU A 181 -12.85 10.02 -9.58
CA GLU A 181 -13.12 10.86 -10.74
C GLU A 181 -11.94 11.82 -10.94
N ARG A 182 -11.34 11.80 -12.13
CA ARG A 182 -10.30 12.77 -12.50
C ARG A 182 -10.95 13.99 -13.15
N ARG A 183 -10.63 15.18 -12.67
CA ARG A 183 -11.23 16.44 -13.13
C ARG A 183 -10.28 17.28 -13.97
N GLU A 184 -10.82 18.29 -14.64
CA GLU A 184 -10.05 19.35 -15.29
C GLU A 184 -9.06 19.95 -14.27
N GLY A 185 -7.80 20.11 -14.67
CA GLY A 185 -6.70 20.48 -13.76
C GLY A 185 -5.92 19.30 -13.17
N GLY A 186 -6.36 18.07 -13.42
CA GLY A 186 -5.61 16.86 -13.07
C GLY A 186 -5.79 16.39 -11.62
N GLU A 187 -6.68 17.03 -10.85
CA GLU A 187 -7.08 16.58 -9.51
C GLU A 187 -7.87 15.27 -9.55
N ILE A 188 -7.76 14.50 -8.46
CA ILE A 188 -8.53 13.28 -8.26
C ILE A 188 -9.49 13.48 -7.09
N TRP A 189 -10.76 13.25 -7.37
CA TRP A 189 -11.85 13.34 -6.41
C TRP A 189 -12.35 11.94 -6.09
N GLY A 190 -12.60 11.69 -4.80
CA GLY A 190 -13.15 10.45 -4.29
C GLY A 190 -14.61 10.61 -3.90
N LYS A 191 -15.47 9.69 -4.35
CA LYS A 191 -16.84 9.53 -3.88
C LYS A 191 -16.95 8.20 -3.15
N ILE A 192 -17.49 8.22 -1.93
CA ILE A 192 -17.79 6.99 -1.21
C ILE A 192 -18.99 6.35 -1.89
N GLU A 193 -18.82 5.13 -2.38
CA GLU A 193 -19.91 4.33 -2.91
C GLU A 193 -20.57 3.52 -1.80
N TRP A 194 -19.77 3.05 -0.84
CA TRP A 194 -20.24 2.26 0.28
C TRP A 194 -19.30 2.41 1.49
N SER A 195 -19.84 2.31 2.70
CA SER A 195 -19.06 2.26 3.93
C SER A 195 -19.85 1.52 5.01
N ASN A 196 -19.25 0.54 5.67
CA ASN A 196 -19.88 -0.14 6.79
C ASN A 196 -18.86 -0.79 7.74
N VAL A 197 -19.32 -1.17 8.93
CA VAL A 197 -18.57 -2.04 9.83
C VAL A 197 -18.56 -3.45 9.26
N VAL A 198 -17.38 -4.03 9.12
CA VAL A 198 -17.19 -5.39 8.58
C VAL A 198 -16.81 -6.39 9.65
N PHE A 199 -16.25 -5.94 10.77
CA PHE A 199 -15.93 -6.79 11.91
C PHE A 199 -15.97 -5.99 13.21
N LYS A 200 -16.44 -6.62 14.30
CA LYS A 200 -16.46 -6.03 15.63
C LYS A 200 -15.66 -6.91 16.57
N LEU A 201 -14.76 -6.30 17.33
CA LEU A 201 -13.91 -7.00 18.26
C LEU A 201 -14.38 -6.68 19.69
N ASP A 202 -14.70 -7.72 20.45
CA ASP A 202 -15.27 -7.61 21.79
C ASP A 202 -14.25 -6.96 22.75
N PRO A 203 -14.67 -6.05 23.65
CA PRO A 203 -13.81 -5.40 24.65
C PRO A 203 -12.99 -6.34 25.54
N LEU A 204 -13.31 -7.64 25.60
CA LEU A 204 -12.51 -8.64 26.32
C LEU A 204 -11.17 -9.02 25.64
N SER A 205 -10.92 -8.54 24.42
CA SER A 205 -9.63 -8.78 23.77
C SER A 205 -8.56 -7.82 24.27
N ASN A 206 -7.36 -8.33 24.56
CA ASN A 206 -6.18 -7.49 24.85
C ASN A 206 -5.63 -6.77 23.61
N SER A 207 -6.28 -6.87 22.44
CA SER A 207 -5.82 -6.23 21.21
C SER A 207 -6.48 -4.87 21.02
N TYR A 208 -5.64 -3.83 20.99
CA TYR A 208 -6.07 -2.46 20.71
C TYR A 208 -6.24 -2.17 19.21
N SER A 209 -6.05 -3.14 18.31
CA SER A 209 -6.27 -2.93 16.89
C SER A 209 -6.51 -4.22 16.10
N VAL A 210 -7.22 -4.08 14.98
CA VAL A 210 -7.28 -5.09 13.92
C VAL A 210 -6.33 -4.66 12.79
N ASP A 211 -5.48 -5.59 12.35
CA ASP A 211 -4.65 -5.39 11.17
C ASP A 211 -5.14 -6.27 10.03
N VAL A 212 -5.28 -5.65 8.85
CA VAL A 212 -5.66 -6.36 7.64
C VAL A 212 -4.38 -6.70 6.89
N LEU A 213 -4.00 -7.98 6.93
CA LEU A 213 -2.79 -8.45 6.27
C LEU A 213 -2.96 -8.47 4.74
N PHE A 214 -4.10 -8.96 4.26
CA PHE A 214 -4.38 -9.12 2.85
C PHE A 214 -5.85 -8.84 2.52
N SER A 215 -6.10 -8.32 1.33
CA SER A 215 -7.42 -8.17 0.73
C SER A 215 -7.32 -8.48 -0.76
N ALA A 216 -8.35 -9.15 -1.30
CA ALA A 216 -8.45 -9.45 -2.71
C ALA A 216 -9.88 -9.27 -3.20
N SER A 217 -10.03 -8.81 -4.44
CA SER A 217 -11.30 -8.80 -5.14
C SER A 217 -11.58 -10.20 -5.68
N VAL A 218 -12.71 -10.78 -5.31
CA VAL A 218 -13.17 -12.06 -5.88
C VAL A 218 -14.31 -11.77 -6.86
N HIS A 219 -14.19 -12.32 -8.07
CA HIS A 219 -15.32 -12.38 -9.00
C HIS A 219 -16.15 -13.61 -8.65
N LEU A 220 -17.39 -13.40 -8.23
CA LEU A 220 -18.38 -14.45 -8.01
C LEU A 220 -19.28 -14.58 -9.23
#